data_AF-A0AB39S637-F1
#
_entry.id   AF-A0AB39S637-F1
#
_cell.length_a   1.000
_cell.length_b   1.000
_cell.length_c   1.000
_cell.angle_alpha   90.00
_cell.angle_beta   90.00
_cell.angle_gamma   90.00
#
_symmetry.space_group_name_H-M   'P 1'
#
loop_
_entity.id
_entity.type
_entity.pdbx_description
1 polymer ?
#
loop_
_entity_poly.entity_id
_entity_poly.type
_entity_poly.pdbx_seq_one_letter_code
_entity_poly.pdbx_strand_id
1 'polypeptide(L)'
;MDDAQQASESAIAEWLTREHPAPHQVWTEWAAHGVALLPLGKQFAAVRMTMDVVHAAVGSDSAEQVAEVLVELLDGPVVYDRRVAGATYYALVQWNSDLVWAHEEIAPHLGRGIYLGVPRIDRRTPPGTYWVAAPRYAGDLCTPEAVAALVEIGRQRLLQSVEL
;
A
#
# COMPACT_ATOMS: atom_id res chain seq x y z
N MET A 1 19.77 -13.18 -14.90
CA MET A 1 18.76 -12.49 -14.07
C MET A 1 19.21 -11.06 -13.92
N ASP A 2 18.67 -10.06 -14.61
CA ASP A 2 18.18 -9.95 -15.99
C ASP A 2 18.17 -8.43 -16.21
N ASP A 3 18.99 -7.88 -17.11
CA ASP A 3 19.22 -6.42 -17.18
C ASP A 3 17.89 -5.63 -17.29
N ALA A 4 16.87 -6.25 -17.91
CA ALA A 4 15.52 -5.71 -18.02
C ALA A 4 14.77 -5.62 -16.67
N GLN A 5 14.90 -6.63 -15.80
CA GLN A 5 14.30 -6.61 -14.47
C GLN A 5 14.94 -5.54 -13.60
N GLN A 6 16.26 -5.42 -13.66
CA GLN A 6 16.98 -4.40 -12.91
C GLN A 6 16.65 -2.99 -13.43
N ALA A 7 16.51 -2.81 -14.74
CA ALA A 7 16.06 -1.56 -15.33
C ALA A 7 14.62 -1.19 -14.90
N SER A 8 13.71 -2.17 -14.82
CA SER A 8 12.34 -1.97 -14.34
C SER A 8 12.31 -1.55 -12.86
N GLU A 9 13.06 -2.25 -12.01
CA GLU A 9 13.18 -1.91 -10.58
C GLU A 9 13.78 -0.51 -10.36
N SER A 10 14.80 -0.13 -11.15
CA SER A 10 15.34 1.22 -11.14
C SER A 10 14.30 2.26 -11.55
N ALA A 11 13.53 2.03 -12.62
CA ALA A 11 12.50 2.96 -13.06
C ALA A 11 11.38 3.15 -12.03
N ILE A 12 10.96 2.07 -11.37
CA ILE A 12 9.97 2.10 -10.28
C ILE A 12 10.53 2.88 -9.08
N ALA A 13 11.75 2.58 -8.65
CA ALA A 13 12.38 3.24 -7.52
C ALA A 13 12.57 4.75 -7.79
N GLU A 14 13.00 5.13 -8.99
CA GLU A 14 13.07 6.53 -9.41
C GLU A 14 11.72 7.21 -9.32
N TRP A 15 10.67 6.61 -9.87
CA TRP A 15 9.30 7.16 -9.79
C TRP A 15 8.85 7.39 -8.33
N LEU A 16 9.05 6.41 -7.45
CA LEU A 16 8.73 6.53 -6.03
C LEU A 16 9.51 7.68 -5.36
N THR A 17 10.79 7.82 -5.69
CA THR A 17 11.64 8.86 -5.06
C THR A 17 11.29 10.29 -5.49
N ARG A 18 10.67 10.48 -6.67
CA ARG A 18 10.29 11.81 -7.19
C ARG A 18 9.28 12.54 -6.31
N GLU A 19 8.54 11.83 -5.45
CA GLU A 19 7.65 12.44 -4.47
C GLU A 19 8.40 13.27 -3.42
N HIS A 20 9.61 12.82 -3.04
CA HIS A 20 10.36 13.37 -1.93
C HIS A 20 11.08 14.69 -2.34
N PRO A 21 10.98 15.77 -1.55
CA PRO A 21 11.70 17.03 -1.82
C PRO A 21 13.23 16.86 -1.89
N ALA A 22 13.76 15.80 -1.27
CA ALA A 22 15.16 15.42 -1.28
C ALA A 22 15.31 13.94 -1.70
N PRO A 23 15.27 13.60 -2.99
CA PRO A 23 15.25 12.20 -3.44
C PRO A 23 16.44 11.35 -2.95
N HIS A 24 17.62 11.96 -2.76
CA HIS A 24 18.80 11.29 -2.23
C HIS A 24 18.60 10.72 -0.82
N GLN A 25 17.72 11.33 -0.01
CA GLN A 25 17.39 10.85 1.33
C GLN A 25 16.68 9.50 1.25
N VAL A 26 15.76 9.33 0.30
CA VAL A 26 15.03 8.07 0.07
C VAL A 26 16.00 6.92 -0.21
N TRP A 27 16.96 7.15 -1.11
CA TRP A 27 17.99 6.16 -1.44
C TRP A 27 18.86 5.81 -0.23
N THR A 28 19.19 6.81 0.59
CA THR A 28 19.98 6.62 1.82
C THR A 28 19.21 5.79 2.84
N GLU A 29 17.94 6.10 3.06
CA GLU A 29 17.05 5.37 3.99
C GLU A 29 16.79 3.94 3.51
N TRP A 30 16.56 3.72 2.21
CA TRP A 30 16.46 2.38 1.66
C TRP A 30 17.74 1.57 1.83
N ALA A 31 18.91 2.18 1.61
CA ALA A 31 20.19 1.50 1.80
C ALA A 31 20.44 1.16 3.28
N ALA A 32 20.08 2.06 4.21
CA ALA A 32 20.35 1.91 5.63
C ALA A 32 19.32 1.01 6.36
N HIS A 33 18.05 1.06 5.95
CA HIS A 33 16.92 0.50 6.71
C HIS A 33 15.99 -0.38 5.87
N GLY A 34 16.12 -0.35 4.54
CA GLY A 34 15.24 -1.06 3.61
C GLY A 34 13.82 -0.47 3.51
N VAL A 35 13.56 0.66 4.15
CA VAL A 35 12.30 1.41 4.16
C VAL A 35 12.64 2.90 4.21
N ALA A 36 11.93 3.71 3.43
CA ALA A 36 12.09 5.16 3.41
C ALA A 36 10.74 5.85 3.62
N LEU A 37 10.73 7.05 4.20
CA LEU A 37 9.52 7.84 4.37
C LEU A 37 9.24 8.66 3.11
N LEU A 38 8.12 8.38 2.45
CA LEU A 38 7.68 9.12 1.26
C LEU A 38 6.49 10.02 1.59
N PRO A 39 6.51 11.32 1.21
CA PRO A 39 5.36 12.18 1.39
C PRO A 39 4.25 11.76 0.43
N LEU A 40 3.02 11.77 0.94
CA LEU A 40 1.81 11.55 0.14
C LEU A 40 1.24 12.87 -0.36
N GLY A 41 0.34 12.79 -1.34
CA GLY A 41 -0.46 13.91 -1.81
C GLY A 41 0.16 14.76 -2.92
N LYS A 42 1.05 14.17 -3.73
CA LYS A 42 1.50 14.74 -5.00
C LYS A 42 1.14 13.83 -6.18
N GLN A 43 1.87 12.73 -6.39
CA GLN A 43 1.55 11.73 -7.42
C GLN A 43 0.64 10.64 -6.87
N PHE A 44 0.85 10.22 -5.62
CA PHE A 44 0.03 9.18 -5.00
C PHE A 44 -0.41 9.51 -3.58
N ALA A 45 -1.51 8.87 -3.20
CA ALA A 45 -2.06 8.81 -1.86
C ALA A 45 -1.94 7.37 -1.34
N ALA A 46 -2.39 7.13 -0.12
CA ALA A 46 -2.53 5.78 0.41
C ALA A 46 -3.87 5.60 1.11
N VAL A 47 -4.60 4.54 0.80
CA VAL A 47 -5.75 4.12 1.62
C VAL A 47 -5.25 3.19 2.70
N ARG A 48 -5.45 3.58 3.95
CA ARG A 48 -5.02 2.81 5.13
C ARG A 48 -6.12 1.84 5.55
N MET A 49 -5.91 0.54 5.35
CA MET A 49 -6.86 -0.52 5.71
C MET A 49 -6.31 -1.33 6.89
N THR A 50 -7.09 -1.48 7.96
CA THR A 50 -6.68 -2.32 9.09
C THR A 50 -6.63 -3.79 8.68
N MET A 51 -5.83 -4.58 9.39
CA MET A 51 -5.79 -6.04 9.22
C MET A 51 -7.19 -6.66 9.28
N ASP A 52 -8.00 -6.28 10.26
CA ASP A 52 -9.34 -6.83 10.45
C ASP A 52 -10.24 -6.59 9.23
N VAL A 53 -10.20 -5.39 8.62
CA VAL A 53 -10.98 -5.09 7.41
C VAL A 53 -10.51 -5.96 6.24
N VAL A 54 -9.20 -6.06 6.04
CA VAL A 54 -8.63 -6.84 4.93
C VAL A 54 -8.89 -8.33 5.11
N HIS A 55 -8.65 -8.87 6.30
CA HIS A 55 -8.83 -10.30 6.60
C HIS A 55 -10.31 -10.68 6.55
N ALA A 56 -11.22 -9.83 7.05
CA ALA A 56 -12.65 -10.02 6.86
C ALA A 56 -13.02 -10.02 5.37
N ALA A 57 -12.50 -9.08 4.57
CA ALA A 57 -12.78 -9.00 3.13
C ALA A 57 -12.27 -10.22 2.35
N VAL A 58 -11.11 -10.76 2.73
CA VAL A 58 -10.54 -11.99 2.15
C VAL A 58 -11.25 -13.24 2.69
N GLY A 59 -11.73 -13.20 3.93
CA GLY A 59 -12.25 -14.37 4.65
C GLY A 59 -11.15 -15.32 5.13
N SER A 60 -9.94 -14.79 5.36
CA SER A 60 -8.77 -15.56 5.79
C SER A 60 -7.73 -14.68 6.45
N ASP A 61 -7.05 -15.24 7.45
CA ASP A 61 -5.90 -14.62 8.12
C ASP A 61 -4.55 -15.14 7.57
N SER A 62 -4.60 -16.07 6.59
CA SER A 62 -3.40 -16.61 5.93
C SER A 62 -2.72 -15.53 5.11
N ALA A 63 -1.47 -15.20 5.45
CA ALA A 63 -0.70 -14.16 4.76
C ALA A 63 -0.56 -14.43 3.25
N GLU A 64 -0.42 -15.70 2.85
CA GLU A 64 -0.33 -16.13 1.45
C GLU A 64 -1.65 -15.87 0.72
N GLN A 65 -2.77 -16.35 1.27
CA GLN A 65 -4.09 -16.18 0.67
C GLN A 65 -4.49 -14.70 0.60
N VAL A 66 -4.18 -13.92 1.63
CA VAL A 66 -4.41 -12.47 1.64
C VAL A 66 -3.59 -11.81 0.54
N ALA A 67 -2.32 -12.17 0.38
CA ALA A 67 -1.47 -11.61 -0.67
C ALA A 67 -2.00 -11.91 -2.07
N GLU A 68 -2.39 -13.17 -2.34
CA GLU A 68 -2.96 -13.60 -3.62
C GLU A 68 -4.21 -12.80 -3.98
N VAL A 69 -5.17 -12.72 -3.05
CA VAL A 69 -6.43 -12.00 -3.27
C VAL A 69 -6.19 -10.50 -3.45
N LEU A 70 -5.28 -9.88 -2.69
CA LEU A 70 -4.98 -8.46 -2.86
C LEU A 70 -4.31 -8.16 -4.19
N VAL A 71 -3.39 -9.01 -4.66
CA VAL A 71 -2.77 -8.89 -5.98
C VAL A 71 -3.81 -8.97 -7.09
N GLU A 72 -4.74 -9.92 -7.00
CA GLU A 72 -5.79 -10.12 -8.01
C GLU A 72 -6.81 -8.98 -8.01
N LEU A 73 -7.31 -8.58 -6.83
CA LEU A 73 -8.42 -7.63 -6.74
C LEU A 73 -8.01 -6.18 -6.95
N LEU A 74 -6.86 -5.78 -6.40
CA LEU A 74 -6.47 -4.36 -6.40
C LEU A 74 -5.65 -3.97 -7.63
N ASP A 75 -5.08 -4.96 -8.33
CA ASP A 75 -4.24 -4.80 -9.52
C ASP A 75 -3.22 -3.65 -9.37
N GLY A 76 -2.59 -3.56 -8.20
CA GLY A 76 -1.75 -2.44 -7.85
C GLY A 76 -1.00 -2.65 -6.54
N PRO A 77 -0.13 -1.70 -6.17
CA PRO A 77 0.81 -1.86 -5.07
C PRO A 77 0.16 -1.72 -3.68
N VAL A 78 0.51 -2.65 -2.80
CA VAL A 78 0.07 -2.70 -1.42
C VAL A 78 1.26 -2.89 -0.48
N VAL A 79 1.42 -1.97 0.45
CA VAL A 79 2.41 -2.08 1.54
C VAL A 79 1.74 -2.65 2.78
N TYR A 80 2.37 -3.63 3.40
CA TYR A 80 2.02 -4.04 4.76
C TYR A 80 2.96 -3.37 5.76
N ASP A 81 2.41 -2.86 6.86
CA ASP A 81 3.18 -2.37 8.00
C ASP A 81 2.61 -2.89 9.33
N ARG A 82 3.51 -3.15 10.29
CA ARG A 82 3.17 -3.66 11.63
C ARG A 82 3.62 -2.74 12.76
N ARG A 83 3.97 -1.48 12.46
CA ARG A 83 4.65 -0.61 13.43
C ARG A 83 3.74 0.20 14.35
N VAL A 84 2.48 0.47 13.99
CA VAL A 84 1.60 1.37 14.77
C VAL A 84 0.19 0.80 14.90
N ALA A 85 -0.27 0.60 16.15
CA ALA A 85 -1.66 0.29 16.53
C ALA A 85 -2.32 -0.97 15.91
N GLY A 86 -1.52 -1.88 15.37
CA GLY A 86 -2.01 -3.08 14.70
C GLY A 86 -1.36 -3.24 13.32
N ALA A 87 -1.50 -4.41 12.73
CA ALA A 87 -1.07 -4.62 11.37
C ALA A 87 -2.00 -3.88 10.39
N THR A 88 -1.43 -3.25 9.38
CA THR A 88 -2.13 -2.35 8.47
C THR A 88 -1.64 -2.55 7.04
N TYR A 89 -2.56 -2.48 6.09
CA TYR A 89 -2.30 -2.52 4.66
C TYR A 89 -2.51 -1.12 4.08
N TYR A 90 -1.62 -0.69 3.20
CA TYR A 90 -1.68 0.60 2.52
C TYR A 90 -1.70 0.36 1.02
N ALA A 91 -2.86 0.54 0.40
CA ALA A 91 -2.97 0.54 -1.06
C ALA A 91 -2.55 1.91 -1.59
N LEU A 92 -1.57 1.96 -2.50
CA LEU A 92 -1.20 3.23 -3.12
C LEU A 92 -2.17 3.51 -4.27
N VAL A 93 -2.81 4.67 -4.22
CA VAL A 93 -3.81 5.12 -5.21
C VAL A 93 -3.35 6.43 -5.82
N GLN A 94 -3.89 6.78 -6.98
CA GLN A 94 -3.64 8.10 -7.57
C GLN A 94 -4.12 9.20 -6.62
N TRP A 95 -3.25 10.18 -6.35
CA TRP A 95 -3.68 11.34 -5.59
C TRP A 95 -4.67 12.17 -6.40
N ASN A 96 -5.82 12.44 -5.81
CA ASN A 96 -6.82 13.35 -6.34
C ASN A 96 -7.42 14.16 -5.17
N SER A 97 -7.22 15.47 -5.16
CA SER A 97 -7.75 16.35 -4.11
C SER A 97 -9.27 16.48 -4.13
N ASP A 98 -9.90 16.17 -5.25
CA ASP A 98 -11.35 16.31 -5.47
C ASP A 98 -12.07 14.97 -5.24
N LEU A 99 -11.34 13.91 -4.92
CA LEU A 99 -11.91 12.61 -4.60
C LEU A 99 -12.67 12.67 -3.29
N VAL A 100 -13.98 12.40 -3.34
CA VAL A 100 -14.80 12.18 -2.16
C VAL A 100 -14.69 10.71 -1.76
N TRP A 101 -13.92 10.44 -0.70
CA TRP A 101 -13.74 9.08 -0.19
C TRP A 101 -14.80 8.74 0.86
N ALA A 102 -15.63 7.73 0.57
CA ALA A 102 -16.78 7.40 1.41
C ALA A 102 -16.42 6.62 2.69
N HIS A 103 -15.20 6.09 2.78
CA HIS A 103 -14.81 5.15 3.84
C HIS A 103 -13.81 5.75 4.84
N GLU A 104 -13.77 7.08 5.00
CA GLU A 104 -12.78 7.76 5.86
C GLU A 104 -12.73 7.24 7.31
N GLU A 105 -13.87 6.81 7.86
CA GLU A 105 -13.93 6.33 9.25
C GLU A 105 -13.20 4.99 9.47
N ILE A 106 -13.20 4.11 8.48
CA ILE A 106 -12.70 2.73 8.61
C ILE A 106 -11.43 2.48 7.78
N ALA A 107 -11.26 3.21 6.68
CA ALA A 107 -10.13 3.09 5.79
C ALA A 107 -9.73 4.49 5.28
N PRO A 108 -9.06 5.32 6.09
CA PRO A 108 -8.76 6.70 5.74
C PRO A 108 -7.96 6.85 4.45
N HIS A 109 -8.29 7.86 3.64
CA HIS A 109 -7.53 8.22 2.44
C HIS A 109 -6.46 9.26 2.80
N LEU A 110 -5.21 8.79 2.89
CA LEU A 110 -4.08 9.57 3.36
C LEU A 110 -3.40 10.32 2.20
N GLY A 111 -3.36 11.64 2.32
CA GLY A 111 -2.80 12.54 1.32
C GLY A 111 -1.78 13.53 1.90
N ARG A 112 -1.88 14.78 1.44
CA ARG A 112 -0.92 15.84 1.75
C ARG A 112 -0.63 15.96 3.26
N GLY A 113 0.66 16.08 3.59
CA GLY A 113 1.13 16.26 4.97
C GLY A 113 1.36 14.95 5.73
N ILE A 114 1.02 13.81 5.13
CA ILE A 114 1.29 12.48 5.67
C ILE A 114 2.52 11.88 4.98
N TYR A 115 3.33 11.15 5.75
CA TYR A 115 4.44 10.36 5.25
C TYR A 115 4.12 8.88 5.45
N LEU A 116 4.43 8.07 4.43
CA LEU A 116 4.29 6.61 4.47
C LEU A 116 5.66 5.96 4.42
N GLY A 117 5.88 4.96 5.28
CA GLY A 117 7.04 4.07 5.16
C GLY A 117 6.88 3.17 3.95
N VAL A 118 7.66 3.41 2.90
CA VAL A 118 7.65 2.63 1.66
C VAL A 118 8.90 1.76 1.60
N PRO A 119 8.75 0.42 1.51
CA PRO A 119 9.89 -0.49 1.47
C PRO A 119 10.62 -0.41 0.13
N ARG A 120 11.90 -0.77 0.14
CA ARG A 120 12.65 -1.01 -1.11
C ARG A 120 11.93 -2.09 -1.93
N ILE A 121 11.97 -1.99 -3.26
CA ILE A 121 11.13 -2.79 -4.18
C ILE A 121 11.29 -4.31 -4.03
N ASP A 122 12.48 -4.76 -3.65
CA ASP A 122 12.81 -6.18 -3.46
C ASP A 122 12.37 -6.74 -2.10
N ARG A 123 11.87 -5.90 -1.20
CA ARG A 123 11.42 -6.31 0.14
C ARG A 123 9.96 -6.76 0.10
N ARG A 124 9.75 -8.05 -0.17
CA ARG A 124 8.42 -8.68 -0.37
C ARG A 124 7.97 -9.62 0.74
N THR A 125 8.77 -9.77 1.79
CA THR A 125 8.47 -10.70 2.89
C THR A 125 8.72 -10.04 4.25
N PRO A 126 8.09 -10.55 5.32
CA PRO A 126 8.44 -10.20 6.70
C PRO A 126 9.95 -10.41 6.99
N PRO A 127 10.49 -9.75 8.04
CA PRO A 127 9.81 -8.91 9.02
C PRO A 127 9.70 -7.42 8.63
N GLY A 128 8.83 -6.71 9.35
CA GLY A 128 8.67 -5.26 9.25
C GLY A 128 7.72 -4.84 8.14
N THR A 129 8.02 -3.69 7.52
CA THR A 129 7.28 -3.13 6.40
C THR A 129 7.74 -3.79 5.10
N TYR A 130 6.81 -4.30 4.28
CA TYR A 130 7.13 -5.01 3.03
C TYR A 130 6.01 -4.83 1.99
N TRP A 131 6.33 -5.09 0.73
CA TRP A 131 5.34 -5.14 -0.36
C TRP A 131 4.57 -6.45 -0.30
N VAL A 132 3.26 -6.37 -0.07
CA VAL A 132 2.34 -7.51 -0.30
C VAL A 132 2.14 -7.68 -1.80
N ALA A 133 1.88 -6.57 -2.47
CA ALA A 133 1.91 -6.43 -3.92
C ALA A 133 2.88 -5.29 -4.25
N ALA A 134 3.93 -5.57 -5.03
CA ALA A 134 4.87 -4.53 -5.43
C ALA A 134 4.42 -3.90 -6.76
N PRO A 135 4.73 -2.61 -7.01
CA PRO A 135 4.52 -2.00 -8.31
C PRO A 135 5.16 -2.82 -9.44
N ARG A 136 4.48 -2.93 -10.57
CA ARG A 136 4.93 -3.66 -11.77
C ARG A 136 5.70 -2.76 -12.73
N TYR A 137 5.38 -1.46 -12.71
CA TYR A 137 6.00 -0.41 -13.53
C TYR A 137 5.89 0.95 -12.81
N ALA A 138 6.63 1.94 -13.30
CA ALA A 138 6.55 3.31 -12.78
C ALA A 138 5.14 3.90 -13.00
N GLY A 139 4.48 4.31 -11.92
CA GLY A 139 3.10 4.82 -11.97
C GLY A 139 2.02 3.75 -11.78
N ASP A 140 2.40 2.49 -11.50
CA ASP A 140 1.46 1.44 -11.12
C ASP A 140 0.81 1.79 -9.78
N LEU A 141 -0.53 1.89 -9.76
CA LEU A 141 -1.33 2.34 -8.64
C LEU A 141 -2.66 1.57 -8.63
N CYS A 142 -3.18 1.28 -7.44
CA CYS A 142 -4.51 0.71 -7.30
C CYS A 142 -5.57 1.71 -7.76
N THR A 143 -6.69 1.22 -8.30
CA THR A 143 -7.86 2.07 -8.55
C THR A 143 -8.61 2.33 -7.24
N PRO A 144 -9.06 3.57 -6.96
CA PRO A 144 -9.87 3.86 -5.78
C PRO A 144 -11.12 2.98 -5.67
N GLU A 145 -11.73 2.62 -6.80
CA GLU A 145 -12.93 1.78 -6.88
C GLU A 145 -12.67 0.35 -6.40
N ALA A 146 -11.55 -0.27 -6.80
CA ALA A 146 -11.18 -1.61 -6.35
C ALA A 146 -10.90 -1.63 -4.83
N VAL A 147 -10.22 -0.60 -4.33
CA VAL A 147 -9.95 -0.46 -2.89
C VAL A 147 -11.25 -0.24 -2.12
N ALA A 148 -12.16 0.60 -2.61
CA ALA A 148 -13.46 0.85 -1.98
C ALA A 148 -14.31 -0.43 -1.91
N ALA A 149 -14.33 -1.22 -2.99
CA ALA A 149 -15.04 -2.50 -3.02
C ALA A 149 -14.50 -3.48 -1.97
N LEU A 150 -13.17 -3.61 -1.85
CA LEU A 150 -12.54 -4.45 -0.83
C LEU A 150 -12.92 -3.99 0.59
N VAL A 151 -12.81 -2.68 0.85
CA VAL A 151 -13.15 -2.08 2.16
C VAL A 151 -14.62 -2.32 2.52
N GLU A 152 -15.52 -2.15 1.56
CA GLU A 152 -16.95 -2.36 1.78
C GLU A 152 -17.28 -3.82 2.10
N ILE A 153 -16.67 -4.79 1.39
CA ILE A 153 -16.85 -6.22 1.70
C ILE A 153 -16.36 -6.52 3.11
N GLY A 154 -15.18 -6.01 3.49
CA GLY A 154 -14.63 -6.18 4.83
C GLY A 154 -15.53 -5.59 5.91
N ARG A 155 -16.01 -4.37 5.70
CA ARG A 155 -16.95 -3.68 6.60
C ARG A 155 -18.22 -4.49 6.83
N GLN A 156 -18.84 -4.99 5.76
CA GLN A 156 -20.08 -5.76 5.85
C GLN A 156 -19.91 -7.06 6.63
N ARG A 157 -18.79 -7.77 6.40
CA ARG A 157 -18.50 -9.02 7.12
C ARG A 157 -18.18 -8.79 8.60
N LEU A 158 -17.46 -7.71 8.92
CA LEU A 158 -17.22 -7.32 10.32
C LEU A 158 -18.52 -7.02 11.07
N LEU A 159 -19.48 -6.33 10.44
CA LEU A 159 -20.79 -6.07 11.04
C LEU A 159 -21.56 -7.38 11.32
N GLN A 160 -21.54 -8.33 10.38
CA GLN A 160 -22.18 -9.64 10.54
C GLN A 160 -21.57 -10.47 11.67
N SER A 161 -20.26 -10.35 11.92
CA SER A 161 -19.58 -11.06 13.00
C SER A 161 -19.85 -10.48 14.40
N VAL A 162 -20.35 -9.24 14.50
CA VAL A 162 -20.67 -8.59 15.79
C VAL A 162 -22.11 -8.89 16.24
N GLU A 163 -22.98 -9.31 15.32
CA GLU A 163 -24.39 -9.62 15.59
C GLU A 163 -24.66 -11.07 16.05
N LEU A 164 -23.62 -11.93 16.08
CA LEU A 164 -23.67 -13.34 16.48
C LEU A 164 -23.07 -13.58 17.88
#